data_AF-A0A6V7NW89-F1
#
_entry.id   AF-A0A6V7NW89-F1
#
_cell.length_a   1.000
_cell.length_b   1.000
_cell.length_c   1.000
_cell.angle_alpha   90.00
_cell.angle_beta   90.00
_cell.angle_gamma   90.00
#
_symmetry.space_group_name_H-M   'P 1'
#
loop_
_entity.id
_entity.type
_entity.pdbx_description
1 polymer ?
#
loop_
_entity_poly.entity_id
_entity_poly.type
_entity_poly.pdbx_seq_one_letter_code
_entity_poly.pdbx_strand_id
1 'polypeptide(L)'
;MFHESCFCWKVEFSICHVLIVNYFLSASTKEVILGTENGQIYETAVDEVEKREKYVKQLFELTELREAITGLQQMETASVGNATRYYVMAVTPTRLYSFTGIGSLEVVFASYFDRAIHFMELPGEIPNR
;
A
#
# COMPACT_ATOMS: atom_id res chain seq x y z
N MET A 1 -22.55 18.03 9.35
CA MET A 1 -22.90 17.02 8.34
C MET A 1 -21.66 16.72 7.52
N PHE A 2 -20.87 15.73 7.94
CA PHE A 2 -19.87 15.12 7.08
C PHE A 2 -20.58 13.96 6.38
N HIS A 3 -20.74 14.06 5.06
CA HIS A 3 -21.36 13.02 4.26
C HIS A 3 -20.24 12.03 3.88
N GLU A 4 -20.05 11.01 4.71
CA GLU A 4 -19.17 9.88 4.41
C GLU A 4 -19.83 9.02 3.33
N SER A 5 -19.61 9.38 2.08
CA SER A 5 -19.89 8.50 0.95
C SER A 5 -18.73 7.51 0.81
N CYS A 6 -18.74 6.46 1.62
CA CYS A 6 -17.82 5.34 1.50
C CYS A 6 -18.19 4.56 0.23
N PHE A 7 -17.64 4.97 -0.92
CA PHE A 7 -17.81 4.26 -2.18
C PHE A 7 -16.98 2.98 -2.14
N CYS A 8 -17.63 1.85 -1.89
CA CYS A 8 -17.07 0.51 -2.06
C CYS A 8 -16.94 0.21 -3.56
N TRP A 9 -15.81 0.59 -4.16
CA TRP A 9 -15.51 0.24 -5.55
C TRP A 9 -14.99 -1.19 -5.61
N LYS A 10 -15.86 -2.12 -6.02
CA LYS A 10 -15.47 -3.50 -6.33
C LYS A 10 -14.86 -3.51 -7.74
N VAL A 11 -13.59 -3.14 -7.85
CA VAL A 11 -12.82 -3.27 -9.10
C VAL A 11 -12.30 -4.71 -9.14
N GLU A 12 -12.86 -5.55 -10.02
CA GLU A 12 -12.32 -6.86 -10.33
C GLU A 12 -11.04 -6.67 -11.16
N PHE A 13 -9.89 -6.68 -10.51
CA PHE A 13 -8.59 -6.62 -11.18
C PHE A 13 -8.33 -7.93 -11.93
N SER A 14 -7.84 -7.83 -13.17
CA SER A 14 -7.48 -8.98 -14.03
C SER A 14 -6.13 -9.58 -13.63
N ILE A 15 -5.90 -9.75 -12.32
CA ILE A 15 -4.71 -10.40 -11.77
C ILE A 15 -5.24 -11.60 -11.00
N CYS A 16 -5.47 -12.70 -11.71
CA CYS A 16 -6.22 -13.88 -11.27
C CYS A 16 -5.68 -14.63 -10.03
N HIS A 17 -4.71 -14.10 -9.29
CA HIS A 17 -4.12 -14.74 -8.11
C HIS A 17 -3.85 -13.75 -6.94
N VAL A 18 -4.43 -12.54 -6.94
CA VAL A 18 -4.31 -11.61 -5.80
C VAL A 18 -5.58 -11.67 -4.97
N LEU A 19 -5.71 -12.72 -4.17
CA LEU A 19 -6.73 -12.77 -3.11
C LEU A 19 -6.23 -11.93 -1.92
N ILE A 20 -7.18 -11.15 -1.36
CA ILE A 20 -7.03 -10.19 -0.25
C ILE A 20 -6.63 -8.78 -0.69
N VAL A 21 -7.64 -8.04 -1.18
CA VAL A 21 -7.63 -6.57 -1.21
C VAL A 21 -7.99 -6.09 0.20
N ASN A 22 -7.02 -5.82 1.07
CA ASN A 22 -7.29 -4.99 2.25
C ASN A 22 -7.26 -3.52 1.80
N TYR A 23 -8.44 -3.01 1.48
CA TYR A 23 -8.67 -1.61 1.12
C TYR A 23 -8.65 -0.75 2.39
N PHE A 24 -7.69 0.17 2.50
CA PHE A 24 -7.82 1.32 3.40
C PHE A 24 -7.46 2.62 2.66
N LEU A 25 -8.41 3.55 2.67
CA LEU A 25 -8.46 4.76 1.85
C LEU A 25 -7.43 5.79 2.34
N SER A 26 -6.63 6.35 1.42
CA SER A 26 -6.01 7.66 1.63
C SER A 26 -6.85 8.73 0.90
N ALA A 27 -6.93 9.92 1.48
CA ALA A 27 -7.87 11.00 1.13
C ALA A 27 -7.62 11.70 -0.24
N SER A 28 -6.97 11.03 -1.20
CA SER A 28 -6.60 11.59 -2.51
C SER A 28 -6.90 10.58 -3.61
N THR A 29 -7.84 10.90 -4.49
CA THR A 29 -8.46 9.98 -5.46
C THR A 29 -7.58 9.58 -6.65
N LYS A 30 -6.26 9.80 -6.61
CA LYS A 30 -5.40 9.62 -7.79
C LYS A 30 -4.63 8.29 -7.85
N GLU A 31 -4.12 7.80 -6.73
CA GLU A 31 -3.20 6.66 -6.68
C GLU A 31 -3.52 5.79 -5.46
N VAL A 32 -3.67 4.48 -5.68
CA VAL A 32 -4.03 3.50 -4.66
C VAL A 32 -2.90 2.47 -4.56
N ILE A 33 -2.50 2.13 -3.33
CA ILE A 33 -1.55 1.04 -3.09
C ILE A 33 -2.28 -0.25 -2.71
N LEU A 34 -1.76 -1.37 -3.18
CA LEU A 34 -2.29 -2.71 -2.98
C LEU A 34 -1.19 -3.62 -2.43
N GLY A 35 -1.56 -4.48 -1.51
CA GLY A 35 -0.69 -5.50 -0.94
C GLY A 35 -1.13 -6.88 -1.39
N THR A 36 -0.19 -7.82 -1.42
CA THR A 36 -0.50 -9.23 -1.71
C THR A 36 -0.14 -10.11 -0.52
N GLU A 37 -0.86 -11.21 -0.32
CA GLU A 37 -0.27 -12.49 -0.70
C GLU A 37 1.14 -12.82 -0.20
N ASN A 38 2.08 -12.44 -1.06
CA ASN A 38 3.46 -12.87 -1.05
C ASN A 38 4.39 -11.71 -0.65
N GLY A 39 3.86 -10.70 0.05
CA GLY A 39 4.63 -9.55 0.51
C GLY A 39 4.93 -8.51 -0.57
N GLN A 40 4.23 -8.55 -1.71
CA GLN A 40 4.40 -7.55 -2.78
C GLN A 40 3.47 -6.36 -2.57
N ILE A 41 3.96 -5.17 -2.92
CA ILE A 41 3.23 -3.92 -2.89
C ILE A 41 3.17 -3.36 -4.32
N TYR A 42 1.96 -3.02 -4.75
CA TYR A 42 1.66 -2.45 -6.06
C TYR A 42 1.03 -1.07 -5.91
N GLU A 43 1.25 -0.21 -6.89
CA GLU A 43 0.50 1.02 -7.10
C GLU A 43 -0.42 0.83 -8.29
N THR A 44 -1.62 1.37 -8.18
CA THR A 44 -2.60 1.39 -9.25
C THR A 44 -3.30 2.73 -9.29
N ALA A 45 -3.64 3.16 -10.51
CA ALA A 45 -4.59 4.23 -10.73
C ALA A 45 -5.79 3.69 -11.50
N VAL A 46 -6.98 4.11 -11.09
CA VAL A 46 -8.24 3.81 -11.77
C VAL A 46 -8.68 5.06 -12.50
N ASP A 47 -9.09 4.90 -13.76
CA ASP A 47 -9.71 5.98 -14.51
C ASP A 47 -11.15 6.19 -14.00
N GLU A 48 -11.43 7.39 -13.48
CA GLU A 48 -12.75 7.73 -12.94
C GLU A 48 -13.87 7.72 -14.01
N VAL A 49 -13.51 7.97 -15.27
CA VAL A 49 -14.45 8.06 -16.40
C VAL A 49 -14.74 6.68 -16.96
N GLU A 50 -13.70 5.90 -17.26
CA GLU A 50 -13.85 4.56 -17.84
C GLU A 50 -14.13 3.48 -16.79
N LYS A 51 -13.96 3.78 -15.49
CA LYS A 51 -14.05 2.82 -14.37
C LYS A 51 -13.14 1.61 -14.58
N ARG A 52 -12.02 1.81 -15.27
CA ARG A 52 -11.05 0.78 -15.62
C ARG A 52 -9.71 1.08 -14.97
N GLU A 53 -8.97 0.02 -14.69
CA GLU A 53 -7.56 0.13 -14.33
C GLU A 53 -6.80 0.85 -15.44
N LYS A 54 -6.12 1.94 -15.08
CA LYS A 54 -5.22 2.66 -15.98
C LYS A 54 -3.85 1.97 -16.01
N TYR A 55 -3.35 1.58 -14.84
CA TYR A 55 -2.12 0.82 -14.70
C TYR A 55 -2.08 0.08 -13.36
N VAL A 56 -1.30 -0.99 -13.32
CA VAL A 56 -0.79 -1.63 -12.10
C VAL A 56 0.72 -1.74 -12.23
N LYS A 57 1.43 -1.25 -11.20
CA LYS A 57 2.88 -1.21 -11.16
C LYS A 57 3.36 -1.81 -9.84
N GLN A 58 4.24 -2.81 -9.89
CA GLN A 58 4.90 -3.31 -8.69
C GLN A 58 5.90 -2.25 -8.20
N LEU A 59 5.77 -1.85 -6.93
CA LEU A 59 6.67 -0.88 -6.30
C LEU A 59 7.69 -1.55 -5.40
N PHE A 60 7.31 -2.64 -4.73
CA PHE A 60 8.16 -3.27 -3.72
C PHE A 60 7.82 -4.74 -3.47
N GLU A 61 8.78 -5.51 -2.96
CA GLU A 61 8.59 -6.88 -2.48
C GLU A 61 9.35 -7.07 -1.17
N LEU A 62 8.68 -7.60 -0.15
CA LEU A 62 9.31 -8.06 1.08
C LEU A 62 10.10 -9.34 0.80
N THR A 63 11.41 -9.19 0.59
CA THR A 63 12.31 -10.33 0.25
C THR A 63 12.80 -11.10 1.47
N GLU A 64 12.87 -10.46 2.64
CA GLU A 64 13.32 -11.10 3.88
C GLU A 64 12.32 -12.14 4.40
N LEU A 65 11.03 -11.78 4.38
CA LEU A 65 9.96 -12.61 4.88
C LEU A 65 8.71 -12.36 4.02
N ARG A 66 8.40 -13.33 3.16
CA ARG A 66 7.25 -13.29 2.24
C ARG A 66 5.96 -13.62 2.98
N GLU A 67 5.45 -12.63 3.69
CA GLU A 67 4.15 -12.70 4.36
C GLU A 67 3.09 -11.88 3.64
N ALA A 68 1.83 -12.30 3.80
CA ALA A 68 0.70 -11.55 3.28
C ALA A 68 0.65 -10.15 3.90
N ILE A 69 0.50 -9.15 3.06
CA ILE A 69 0.24 -7.78 3.50
C ILE A 69 -1.23 -7.71 3.98
N THR A 70 -1.42 -7.68 5.29
CA THR A 70 -2.75 -7.63 5.94
C THR A 70 -3.25 -6.20 6.13
N GLY A 71 -2.39 -5.20 6.00
CA GLY A 71 -2.78 -3.80 6.03
C GLY A 71 -1.80 -2.91 5.28
N LEU A 72 -2.32 -1.91 4.58
CA LEU A 72 -1.53 -0.82 4.00
C LEU A 72 -2.17 0.50 4.37
N GLN A 73 -1.34 1.43 4.85
CA GLN A 73 -1.77 2.79 5.12
C GLN A 73 -0.79 3.76 4.47
N GLN A 74 -1.30 4.60 3.58
CA GLN A 74 -0.56 5.69 2.97
C GLN A 74 -1.04 7.02 3.53
N MET A 75 -0.12 7.76 4.14
CA MET A 75 -0.35 9.12 4.58
C MET A 75 0.52 10.08 3.77
N GLU A 76 -0.14 11.00 3.08
CA GLU A 76 0.50 12.18 2.52
C GLU A 76 0.68 13.19 3.65
N THR A 77 1.93 13.47 4.03
CA THR A 77 2.24 14.54 4.98
C THR A 77 2.43 15.85 4.21
N ALA A 78 1.94 16.94 4.79
CA ALA A 78 1.94 18.30 4.25
C ALA A 78 3.18 18.59 3.39
N SER A 79 2.94 19.18 2.21
CA SER A 79 3.97 19.58 1.27
C SER A 79 4.95 20.55 1.94
N VAL A 80 6.15 20.07 2.27
CA VAL A 80 7.23 20.93 2.74
C VAL A 80 7.83 21.58 1.49
N GLY A 81 7.23 22.70 1.05
CA GLY A 81 7.53 23.34 -0.23
C GLY A 81 6.80 22.69 -1.41
N ASN A 82 7.50 22.46 -2.53
CA ASN A 82 6.95 21.84 -3.76
C ASN A 82 7.00 20.30 -3.77
N ALA A 83 7.42 19.67 -2.66
CA ALA A 83 7.65 18.23 -2.60
C ALA A 83 6.71 17.55 -1.60
N THR A 84 6.08 16.47 -2.05
CA THR A 84 5.18 15.65 -1.24
C THR A 84 5.98 14.67 -0.39
N ARG A 85 5.67 14.60 0.91
CA ARG A 85 6.27 13.62 1.84
C ARG A 85 5.30 12.47 2.03
N TYR A 86 5.76 11.27 1.76
CA TYR A 86 5.00 10.04 1.97
C TYR A 86 5.44 9.34 3.25
N TYR A 87 4.44 8.87 3.99
CA TYR A 87 4.60 7.93 5.08
C TYR A 87 3.69 6.72 4.80
N VAL A 88 4.29 5.58 4.47
CA VAL A 88 3.58 4.34 4.14
C VAL A 88 3.87 3.30 5.23
N MET A 89 2.82 2.67 5.73
CA MET A 89 2.93 1.55 6.66
C MET A 89 2.40 0.29 5.99
N ALA A 90 3.19 -0.78 6.02
CA ALA A 90 2.76 -2.10 5.56
C ALA A 90 2.75 -3.07 6.75
N VAL A 91 1.61 -3.71 6.97
CA VAL A 91 1.39 -4.63 8.08
C VAL A 91 1.33 -6.04 7.52
N THR A 92 2.02 -6.94 8.19
CA THR A 92 2.01 -8.39 8.00
C THR A 92 1.61 -9.05 9.32
N PRO A 93 1.31 -10.36 9.36
CA PRO A 93 0.97 -11.04 10.61
C PRO A 93 2.01 -10.86 11.71
N THR A 94 3.31 -10.86 11.35
CA THR A 94 4.40 -10.81 12.34
C THR A 94 5.18 -9.52 12.35
N ARG A 95 5.02 -8.63 11.36
CA ARG A 95 5.82 -7.39 11.25
C ARG A 95 5.02 -6.19 10.78
N LEU A 96 5.41 -5.03 11.27
CA LEU A 96 4.97 -3.73 10.79
C LEU A 96 6.16 -3.02 10.16
N TYR A 97 6.07 -2.74 8.86
CA TYR A 97 7.07 -2.01 8.09
C TYR A 97 6.67 -0.55 7.94
N SER A 98 7.66 0.34 7.98
CA SER A 98 7.45 1.77 7.75
C SER A 98 8.38 2.30 6.67
N PHE A 99 7.80 2.99 5.69
CA PHE A 99 8.50 3.60 4.57
C PHE A 99 8.26 5.10 4.60
N THR A 100 9.34 5.87 4.56
CA THR A 100 9.29 7.32 4.64
C THR A 100 10.15 7.92 3.55
N GLY A 101 9.62 8.88 2.80
CA GLY A 101 10.40 9.57 1.80
C GLY A 101 9.69 10.78 1.20
N ILE A 102 10.38 11.43 0.27
CA ILE A 102 9.92 12.65 -0.41
C ILE A 102 9.99 12.38 -1.92
N GLY A 103 8.98 12.80 -2.68
CA GLY A 103 8.94 12.57 -4.13
C GLY A 103 7.69 11.80 -4.53
N SER A 104 7.83 10.72 -5.30
CA SER A 104 6.75 9.77 -5.62
C SER A 104 6.91 8.47 -4.82
N LEU A 105 5.86 7.64 -4.76
CA LEU A 105 5.92 6.33 -4.10
C LEU A 105 7.04 5.45 -4.69
N GLU A 106 7.22 5.45 -6.01
CA GLU A 106 8.33 4.75 -6.66
C GLU A 106 9.70 5.17 -6.11
N VAL A 107 9.94 6.48 -5.97
CA VAL A 107 11.20 6.98 -5.41
C VAL A 107 11.36 6.56 -3.95
N VAL A 108 10.27 6.60 -3.18
CA VAL A 108 10.27 6.16 -1.78
C VAL A 108 10.68 4.70 -1.70
N PHE A 109 9.98 3.78 -2.37
CA PHE A 109 10.28 2.34 -2.32
C PHE A 109 11.63 1.99 -2.94
N ALA A 110 12.04 2.67 -4.02
CA ALA A 110 13.36 2.47 -4.61
C ALA A 110 14.51 2.73 -3.63
N SER A 111 14.34 3.69 -2.71
CA SER A 111 15.33 3.97 -1.67
C SER A 111 15.52 2.85 -0.64
N TYR A 112 14.59 1.89 -0.59
CA TYR A 112 14.63 0.72 0.30
C TYR A 112 15.12 -0.57 -0.39
N PHE A 113 15.47 -0.56 -1.69
CA PHE A 113 16.06 -1.75 -2.32
C PHE A 113 17.48 -2.04 -1.81
N ASP A 114 18.27 -0.99 -1.58
CA ASP A 114 19.66 -1.11 -1.11
C ASP A 114 19.82 -0.82 0.40
N ARG A 115 18.72 -0.61 1.11
CA ARG A 115 18.71 -0.29 2.55
C ARG A 115 17.94 -1.33 3.34
N ALA A 116 18.41 -1.62 4.55
CA ALA A 116 17.66 -2.42 5.50
C ALA A 116 16.34 -1.70 5.84
N ILE A 117 15.22 -2.41 5.73
CA ILE A 117 13.89 -1.87 6.02
C ILE A 117 13.71 -1.87 7.53
N HIS A 118 13.23 -0.75 8.08
CA HIS A 118 12.85 -0.71 9.49
C HIS A 118 11.49 -1.36 9.68
N PHE A 119 11.47 -2.42 10.48
CA PHE A 119 10.25 -3.07 10.92
C PHE A 119 10.16 -3.15 12.45
N MET A 120 8.94 -3.24 12.94
CA MET A 120 8.64 -3.64 14.32
C MET A 120 8.03 -5.03 14.30
N GLU A 121 8.50 -5.90 15.19
CA GLU A 121 7.85 -7.20 15.38
C GLU A 121 6.49 -7.01 16.05
N LEU A 122 5.49 -7.70 15.50
CA LEU A 122 4.15 -7.80 16.04
C LEU A 122 3.98 -9.15 16.74
N PRO A 123 3.13 -9.24 17.77
CA PRO A 123 2.80 -10.51 18.42
C PRO A 123 1.91 -11.34 17.48
N GLY A 124 2.52 -11.94 16.46
CA GLY A 124 1.84 -12.59 15.33
C GLY A 124 1.27 -13.98 15.60
N GLU A 125 1.29 -14.47 16.84
CA GLU A 125 0.61 -15.70 17.21
C GLU A 125 -0.78 -15.39 17.76
N ILE A 126 -1.79 -15.37 16.89
CA ILE A 126 -3.17 -15.66 17.32
C ILE A 126 -3.36 -17.16 17.07
N PRO A 127 -3.43 -18.00 18.13
CA PRO A 127 -3.72 -19.41 17.95
C PRO A 127 -5.13 -19.51 17.34
N ASN A 128 -5.23 -19.93 16.09
CA ASN A 128 -6.51 -20.33 15.51
C ASN A 128 -7.02 -21.54 16.31
N ARG A 129 -8.02 -21.33 17.16
CA ARG A 129 -8.78 -22.39 17.81
C ARG A 129 -10.01 -22.74 17.00
#